data_AF-A0A9D3MPD4-F1
#
_entry.id   AF-A0A9D3MPD4-F1
#
_cell.length_a   1.000
_cell.length_b   1.000
_cell.length_c   1.000
_cell.angle_alpha   90.00
_cell.angle_beta   90.00
_cell.angle_gamma   90.00
#
_symmetry.space_group_name_H-M   'P 1'
#
loop_
_entity.id
_entity.type
_entity.pdbx_description
1 polymer ?
#
loop_
_entity_poly.entity_id
_entity_poly.type
_entity_poly.pdbx_seq_one_letter_code
_entity_poly.pdbx_strand_id
1 'polypeptide(L)'
;MEDAREHCKNKANASDLMTIKTEDENRFVLEELKSYGFPHQMMWLGIIYDTDNDALAWVDGSPIKYSNWQFKAPNMDTLALDTCVSMRLSDSVWHLSGCSDKLGFICKLRSDTNTDVEVEPLNELHQGVVPVAVLVAILIFGVLVVSLWVVYKRNAVHFRILSSLGNAYYRQENSQTTDQEGNVLITDLETNTGE
;
A
#
# COMPACT_ATOMS: atom_id res chain seq x y z
N MET A 1 26.36 -0.39 -3.40
CA MET A 1 26.05 -1.75 -2.90
C MET A 1 26.03 -1.78 -1.38
N GLU A 2 27.07 -1.25 -0.72
CA GLU A 2 27.17 -1.23 0.75
C GLU A 2 25.94 -0.63 1.45
N ASP A 3 25.46 0.54 1.02
CA ASP A 3 24.22 1.15 1.56
C ASP A 3 23.00 0.23 1.46
N ALA A 4 22.86 -0.49 0.35
CA ALA A 4 21.76 -1.43 0.14
C ALA A 4 21.88 -2.64 1.07
N ARG A 5 23.10 -3.11 1.30
CA ARG A 5 23.40 -4.18 2.25
C ARG A 5 23.10 -3.76 3.68
N GLU A 6 23.57 -2.58 4.08
CA GLU A 6 23.28 -2.01 5.40
C GLU A 6 21.78 -1.86 5.61
N HIS A 7 21.05 -1.35 4.62
CA HIS A 7 19.59 -1.27 4.66
C HIS A 7 18.95 -2.63 4.95
N CYS A 8 19.36 -3.69 4.24
CA CYS A 8 18.82 -5.03 4.46
C CYS A 8 19.15 -5.60 5.84
N LYS A 9 20.36 -5.36 6.35
CA LYS A 9 20.76 -5.78 7.70
C LYS A 9 19.99 -5.07 8.80
N ASN A 10 19.63 -3.80 8.58
CA ASN A 10 18.87 -3.01 9.54
C ASN A 10 17.36 -3.35 9.55
N LYS A 11 16.86 -4.10 8.56
CA LYS A 11 15.44 -4.47 8.47
C LYS A 11 15.03 -5.60 9.41
N ALA A 12 15.87 -6.61 9.57
CA ALA A 12 15.60 -7.76 10.42
C ALA A 12 16.88 -8.52 10.76
N ASN A 13 16.85 -9.23 11.89
CA ASN A 13 17.87 -10.21 12.21
C ASN A 13 17.91 -11.28 11.11
N ALA A 14 19.11 -11.69 10.67
CA ALA A 14 19.32 -12.65 9.58
C ALA A 14 18.79 -12.22 8.20
N SER A 15 18.58 -10.92 7.96
CA SER A 15 18.34 -10.32 6.64
C SER A 15 19.63 -9.75 6.04
N ASP A 16 19.89 -10.02 4.76
CA ASP A 16 21.00 -9.43 3.99
C ASP A 16 20.57 -9.29 2.52
N LEU A 17 21.44 -8.80 1.63
CA LEU A 17 21.16 -8.73 0.19
C LEU A 17 20.80 -10.11 -0.37
N MET A 18 19.92 -10.10 -1.36
CA MET A 18 19.41 -11.31 -2.02
C MET A 18 20.53 -12.22 -2.53
N THR A 19 20.43 -13.49 -2.14
CA THR A 19 21.26 -14.59 -2.65
C THR A 19 20.40 -15.49 -3.53
N ILE A 20 20.98 -16.03 -4.61
CA ILE A 20 20.29 -16.95 -5.54
C ILE A 20 21.10 -18.24 -5.64
N LYS A 21 20.64 -19.30 -4.96
CA LYS A 21 21.40 -20.55 -4.80
C LYS A 21 21.03 -21.62 -5.81
N THR A 22 19.91 -21.46 -6.51
CA THR A 22 19.41 -22.44 -7.49
C THR A 22 18.73 -21.72 -8.67
N GLU A 23 18.59 -22.44 -9.78
CA GLU A 23 17.82 -21.96 -10.94
C GLU A 23 16.34 -21.76 -10.60
N ASP A 24 15.78 -22.61 -9.75
CA ASP A 24 14.39 -22.52 -9.31
C ASP A 24 14.15 -21.24 -8.50
N GLU A 25 15.09 -20.92 -7.60
CA GLU A 25 15.07 -19.65 -6.87
C GLU A 25 15.20 -18.45 -7.80
N ASN A 26 16.09 -18.51 -8.80
CA ASN A 26 16.23 -17.45 -9.79
C ASN A 26 14.92 -17.20 -10.55
N ARG A 27 14.25 -18.28 -10.97
CA ARG A 27 12.97 -18.21 -11.67
C ARG A 27 11.86 -17.63 -10.79
N PHE A 28 11.79 -18.07 -9.53
CA PHE A 28 10.83 -17.52 -8.56
C PHE A 28 11.01 -16.00 -8.40
N VAL A 29 12.25 -15.54 -8.19
CA VAL A 29 12.56 -14.10 -8.07
C VAL A 29 12.12 -13.33 -9.32
N LEU A 30 12.37 -13.86 -10.51
CA LEU A 30 11.93 -13.26 -11.76
C LEU A 30 10.41 -13.12 -11.87
N GLU A 31 9.69 -14.20 -11.55
CA GLU A 31 8.22 -14.25 -11.65
C GLU A 31 7.57 -13.27 -10.69
N GLU A 32 8.06 -13.20 -9.46
CA GLU A 32 7.63 -12.20 -8.47
C GLU A 32 7.88 -10.78 -8.98
N LEU A 33 9.09 -10.48 -9.46
CA LEU A 33 9.43 -9.12 -9.91
C LEU A 33 8.70 -8.68 -11.19
N LYS A 34 8.32 -9.63 -12.06
CA LYS A 34 7.46 -9.34 -13.21
C LYS A 34 6.11 -8.77 -12.78
N SER A 35 5.54 -9.27 -11.67
CA SER A 35 4.27 -8.76 -11.14
C SER A 35 4.36 -7.30 -10.67
N TYR A 36 5.53 -6.88 -10.21
CA TYR A 36 5.81 -5.50 -9.78
C TYR A 36 6.23 -4.56 -10.92
N GLY A 37 6.33 -5.05 -12.16
CA GLY A 37 6.61 -4.20 -13.33
C GLY A 37 8.05 -3.68 -13.44
N PHE A 38 9.02 -4.34 -12.80
CA PHE A 38 10.45 -4.03 -12.89
C PHE A 38 10.79 -2.53 -12.68
N PRO A 39 10.62 -1.97 -11.46
CA PRO A 39 10.92 -0.57 -11.20
C PRO A 39 12.39 -0.19 -11.49
N HIS A 40 13.28 -1.17 -11.46
CA HIS A 40 14.69 -1.05 -11.84
C HIS A 40 15.04 -2.13 -12.88
N GLN A 41 15.92 -1.81 -13.83
CA GLN A 41 16.38 -2.77 -14.83
C GLN A 41 17.44 -3.73 -14.29
N MET A 42 18.19 -3.28 -13.27
CA MET A 42 19.30 -3.98 -12.65
C MET A 42 19.13 -3.97 -11.13
N MET A 43 19.44 -5.10 -10.51
CA MET A 43 19.34 -5.29 -9.06
C MET A 43 20.66 -5.79 -8.49
N TRP A 44 21.03 -5.32 -7.30
CA TRP A 44 22.17 -5.86 -6.56
C TRP A 44 21.96 -7.33 -6.19
N LEU A 45 22.99 -8.14 -6.41
CA LEU A 45 23.12 -9.46 -5.81
C LEU A 45 24.01 -9.37 -4.58
N GLY A 46 23.71 -10.16 -3.56
CA GLY A 46 24.52 -10.28 -2.34
C GLY A 46 25.80 -11.07 -2.58
N ILE A 47 26.62 -10.69 -3.55
CA ILE A 47 27.93 -11.31 -3.83
C ILE A 47 29.04 -10.37 -3.32
N ILE A 48 30.00 -10.94 -2.62
CA ILE A 48 31.17 -10.26 -2.07
C ILE A 48 32.44 -11.00 -2.50
N TYR A 49 33.56 -10.28 -2.49
CA TYR A 49 34.88 -10.87 -2.58
C TYR A 49 35.28 -11.43 -1.20
N ASP A 50 35.47 -12.74 -1.11
CA ASP A 50 36.03 -13.40 0.06
C ASP A 50 37.56 -13.40 -0.07
N THR A 51 38.22 -12.56 0.73
CA THR A 51 39.68 -12.39 0.72
C THR A 51 40.42 -13.60 1.25
N ASP A 52 39.78 -14.45 2.07
CA ASP A 52 40.44 -15.61 2.66
C ASP A 52 40.56 -16.75 1.64
N ASN A 53 39.55 -16.87 0.76
CA ASN A 53 39.49 -17.91 -0.27
C ASN A 53 39.81 -17.38 -1.68
N ASP A 54 40.13 -16.10 -1.81
CA ASP A 54 40.43 -15.42 -3.08
C ASP A 54 39.33 -15.64 -4.14
N ALA A 55 38.06 -15.60 -3.70
CA ALA A 55 36.93 -16.06 -4.49
C ALA A 55 35.67 -15.19 -4.28
N LEU A 56 34.75 -15.22 -5.23
CA LEU A 56 33.41 -14.65 -5.02
C LEU A 56 32.57 -15.59 -4.15
N ALA A 57 31.95 -15.04 -3.11
CA ALA A 57 31.06 -15.73 -2.22
C ALA A 57 29.77 -14.94 -2.01
N TRP A 58 28.72 -15.61 -1.55
CA TRP A 58 27.52 -14.91 -1.09
C TRP A 58 27.80 -14.17 0.23
N VAL A 59 27.06 -13.09 0.48
CA VAL A 59 27.10 -12.30 1.74
C VAL A 59 26.85 -13.13 3.00
N ASP A 60 26.30 -14.33 2.82
CA ASP A 60 25.91 -15.28 3.84
C ASP A 60 27.03 -16.32 4.13
N GLY A 61 28.19 -16.17 3.47
CA GLY A 61 29.38 -17.00 3.58
C GLY A 61 29.37 -18.25 2.72
N SER A 62 28.26 -18.55 2.03
CA SER A 62 28.18 -19.76 1.20
C SER A 62 28.87 -19.56 -0.17
N PRO A 63 29.48 -20.61 -0.73
CA PRO A 63 30.11 -20.53 -2.05
C PRO A 63 29.06 -20.41 -3.16
N ILE A 64 29.46 -19.80 -4.28
CA ILE A 64 28.62 -19.71 -5.48
C ILE A 64 28.58 -21.08 -6.18
N LYS A 65 27.45 -21.79 -6.05
CA LYS A 65 27.19 -23.07 -6.74
C LYS A 65 26.33 -22.91 -7.99
N TYR A 66 25.44 -21.93 -7.99
CA TYR A 66 24.62 -21.52 -9.12
C TYR A 66 25.08 -20.15 -9.59
N SER A 67 25.11 -19.93 -10.90
CA SER A 67 25.38 -18.63 -11.49
C SER A 67 24.71 -18.50 -12.84
N ASN A 68 24.23 -17.30 -13.18
CA ASN A 68 23.64 -17.01 -14.47
C ASN A 68 24.45 -15.96 -15.26
N TRP A 69 25.76 -16.19 -15.37
CA TRP A 69 26.64 -15.36 -16.18
C TRP A 69 26.34 -15.54 -17.68
N GLN A 70 26.35 -14.46 -18.46
CA GLN A 70 26.02 -14.48 -19.89
C GLN A 70 26.89 -15.46 -20.71
N PHE A 71 28.17 -15.62 -20.35
CA PHE A 71 29.11 -16.46 -21.07
C PHE A 71 29.92 -17.35 -20.13
N LYS A 72 30.75 -16.71 -19.30
CA LYS A 72 31.58 -17.36 -18.29
C LYS A 72 31.66 -16.48 -17.06
N ALA A 73 31.96 -17.08 -15.91
CA ALA A 73 32.31 -16.35 -14.72
C ALA A 73 33.49 -15.39 -15.02
N PRO A 74 33.52 -14.20 -14.40
CA PRO A 74 34.61 -13.26 -14.57
C PRO A 74 35.94 -13.87 -14.11
N ASN A 75 37.05 -13.46 -14.73
CA ASN A 75 38.37 -13.88 -14.25
C ASN A 75 38.73 -13.08 -13.00
N MET A 76 38.94 -13.78 -11.90
CA MET A 76 39.27 -13.21 -10.58
C MET A 76 40.57 -12.41 -10.61
N ASP A 77 41.58 -12.84 -11.38
CA ASP A 77 42.87 -12.14 -11.52
C ASP A 77 42.73 -10.72 -12.11
N THR A 78 41.61 -10.47 -12.78
CA THR A 78 41.32 -9.20 -13.48
C THR A 78 40.21 -8.40 -12.83
N LEU A 79 39.65 -8.89 -11.72
CA LEU A 79 38.56 -8.22 -11.02
C LEU A 79 39.11 -7.02 -10.26
N ALA A 80 38.58 -5.83 -10.55
CA ALA A 80 38.92 -4.65 -9.77
C ALA A 80 38.27 -4.74 -8.38
N LEU A 81 38.92 -4.21 -7.36
CA LEU A 81 38.42 -4.22 -5.96
C LEU A 81 37.05 -3.54 -5.80
N ASP A 82 36.71 -2.56 -6.64
CA ASP A 82 35.43 -1.84 -6.62
C ASP A 82 34.37 -2.48 -7.54
N THR A 83 34.48 -3.79 -7.78
CA THR A 83 33.56 -4.53 -8.63
C THR A 83 32.55 -5.32 -7.79
N CYS A 84 31.28 -5.02 -7.99
CA CYS A 84 30.15 -5.73 -7.41
C CYS A 84 29.39 -6.50 -8.51
N VAL A 85 28.43 -7.33 -8.10
CA VAL A 85 27.61 -8.11 -9.04
C VAL A 85 26.16 -7.67 -8.98
N SER A 86 25.58 -7.46 -10.16
CA SER A 86 24.17 -7.15 -10.34
C SER A 86 23.50 -8.17 -11.26
N MET A 87 22.18 -8.21 -11.23
CA MET A 87 21.34 -9.04 -12.07
C MET A 87 20.38 -8.17 -12.89
N ARG A 88 20.29 -8.44 -14.18
CA ARG A 88 19.31 -7.81 -15.05
C ARG A 88 17.95 -8.50 -14.94
N LEU A 89 16.89 -7.72 -14.77
CA LEU A 89 15.56 -8.29 -14.53
C LEU A 89 14.85 -8.85 -15.78
N SER A 90 15.29 -8.53 -16.99
CA SER A 90 14.67 -9.05 -18.21
C SER A 90 14.95 -10.54 -18.45
N ASP A 91 16.14 -11.01 -18.06
CA ASP A 91 16.69 -12.32 -18.41
C ASP A 91 17.45 -12.99 -17.24
N SER A 92 17.50 -12.34 -16.06
CA SER A 92 18.30 -12.75 -14.90
C SER A 92 19.80 -12.86 -15.14
N VAL A 93 20.33 -12.25 -16.20
CA VAL A 93 21.74 -12.36 -16.50
C VAL A 93 22.55 -11.54 -15.49
N TRP A 94 23.61 -12.15 -14.99
CA TRP A 94 24.51 -11.50 -14.03
C TRP A 94 25.54 -10.64 -14.74
N HIS A 95 25.82 -9.48 -14.15
CA HIS A 95 26.74 -8.48 -14.66
C HIS A 95 27.70 -8.01 -13.57
N LEU A 96 28.92 -7.69 -13.98
CA LEU A 96 29.79 -6.87 -13.16
C LEU A 96 29.29 -5.43 -13.19
N SER A 97 29.30 -4.76 -12.05
CA SER A 97 28.88 -3.37 -11.88
C SER A 97 29.81 -2.68 -10.89
N GLY A 98 29.96 -1.36 -10.98
CA GLY A 98 30.76 -0.63 -10.00
C GLY A 98 30.03 -0.61 -8.67
N CYS A 99 30.68 -0.88 -7.53
CA CYS A 99 29.97 -0.95 -6.25
C CYS A 99 29.27 0.37 -5.86
N SER A 100 29.68 1.50 -6.45
CA SER A 100 29.07 2.82 -6.28
C SER A 100 27.84 3.08 -7.19
N ASP A 101 27.46 2.14 -8.05
CA ASP A 101 26.31 2.30 -8.95
C ASP A 101 24.97 2.38 -8.18
N LYS A 102 24.02 3.13 -8.75
CA LYS A 102 22.66 3.26 -8.19
C LYS A 102 21.72 2.25 -8.82
N LEU A 103 21.69 1.05 -8.24
CA LEU A 103 20.82 -0.06 -8.65
C LEU A 103 19.76 -0.36 -7.59
N GLY A 104 18.68 -1.04 -7.99
CA GLY A 104 17.70 -1.53 -7.03
C GLY A 104 18.26 -2.69 -6.21
N PHE A 105 17.57 -3.09 -5.14
CA PHE A 105 18.00 -4.21 -4.31
C PHE A 105 16.80 -4.91 -3.67
N ILE A 106 17.01 -6.18 -3.30
CA ILE A 106 16.04 -7.01 -2.57
C ILE A 106 16.76 -7.55 -1.33
N CYS A 107 16.07 -7.49 -0.20
CA CYS A 107 16.52 -8.09 1.04
C CYS A 107 15.96 -9.51 1.14
N LYS A 108 16.81 -10.47 1.49
CA LYS A 108 16.43 -11.86 1.72
C LYS A 108 16.65 -12.21 3.18
N LEU A 109 15.58 -12.69 3.81
CA LEU A 109 15.63 -13.24 5.16
C LEU A 109 16.06 -14.71 5.10
N ARG A 110 17.02 -15.12 5.93
CA ARG A 110 17.40 -16.52 6.08
C ARG A 110 16.41 -17.21 7.02
N SER A 111 15.84 -18.31 6.57
CA SER A 111 14.87 -19.11 7.34
C SER A 111 15.53 -20.06 8.35
N ASP A 112 16.84 -19.97 8.55
CA ASP A 112 17.64 -20.93 9.33
C ASP A 112 17.45 -20.80 10.86
N THR A 113 16.63 -19.86 11.31
CA THR A 113 16.27 -19.70 12.72
C THR A 113 14.79 -20.01 12.94
N ASN A 114 14.51 -20.98 13.81
CA ASN A 114 13.29 -21.03 14.64
C ASN A 114 13.27 -19.81 15.57
N THR A 115 13.36 -18.62 15.02
CA THR A 115 12.94 -17.39 15.67
C THR A 115 11.50 -17.25 15.29
N ASP A 116 10.60 -17.32 16.27
CA ASP A 116 9.28 -16.73 16.16
C ASP A 116 9.46 -15.41 15.40
N VAL A 117 9.01 -15.41 14.14
CA VAL A 117 8.89 -14.18 13.40
C VAL A 117 7.79 -13.47 14.15
N GLU A 118 8.18 -12.61 15.09
CA GLU A 118 7.34 -11.50 15.46
C GLU A 118 7.26 -10.66 14.19
N VAL A 119 6.35 -11.09 13.31
CA VAL A 119 5.71 -10.22 12.34
C VAL A 119 5.11 -9.16 13.22
N GLU A 120 5.85 -8.08 13.46
CA GLU A 120 5.21 -6.83 13.79
C GLU A 120 4.27 -6.61 12.61
N PRO A 121 2.94 -6.79 12.79
CA PRO A 121 2.03 -6.56 11.70
C PRO A 121 2.32 -5.13 11.27
N LEU A 122 2.51 -4.94 9.97
CA LEU A 122 2.51 -3.62 9.36
C LEU A 122 1.13 -3.05 9.67
N ASN A 123 0.99 -2.42 10.85
CA ASN A 123 -0.10 -1.53 11.18
C ASN A 123 0.15 -0.29 10.34
N GLU A 124 -0.05 -0.49 9.03
CA GLU A 124 -0.33 0.55 8.05
C GLU A 124 -1.29 1.51 8.72
N LEU A 125 -0.82 2.75 8.81
CA LEU A 125 -1.26 3.90 9.56
C LEU A 125 -2.68 4.41 9.20
N HIS A 126 -3.64 3.52 8.94
CA HIS A 126 -5.03 3.86 8.66
C HIS A 126 -5.92 3.87 9.92
N GLN A 127 -5.44 3.36 11.06
CA GLN A 127 -6.26 3.25 12.27
C GLN A 127 -6.46 4.58 13.02
N GLY A 128 -5.67 5.61 12.70
CA GLY A 128 -5.81 6.96 13.27
C GLY A 128 -6.50 7.99 12.37
N VAL A 129 -6.37 7.86 11.04
CA VAL A 129 -6.86 8.88 10.10
C VAL A 129 -8.37 8.76 9.89
N VAL A 130 -8.92 7.54 9.85
CA VAL A 130 -10.37 7.30 9.68
C VAL A 130 -11.18 7.83 10.86
N PRO A 131 -10.87 7.52 12.14
CA PRO A 131 -11.66 8.06 13.25
C PRO A 131 -11.52 9.58 13.38
N VAL A 132 -10.35 10.16 13.11
CA VAL A 132 -10.16 11.62 13.15
C VAL A 132 -10.95 12.31 12.03
N ALA A 133 -10.92 11.80 10.81
CA ALA A 133 -11.70 12.36 9.70
C ALA A 133 -13.21 12.30 9.96
N VAL A 134 -13.70 11.19 10.53
CA VAL A 134 -15.12 11.03 10.90
C VAL A 134 -15.50 12.00 12.01
N LEU A 135 -14.67 12.17 13.04
CA LEU A 135 -14.91 13.15 14.12
C LEU A 135 -14.97 14.58 13.59
N VAL A 136 -14.04 14.95 12.68
CA VAL A 136 -14.03 16.27 12.05
C VAL A 136 -15.29 16.48 11.21
N ALA A 137 -15.71 15.48 10.43
CA ALA A 137 -16.93 15.56 9.63
C ALA A 137 -18.20 15.73 10.49
N ILE A 138 -18.29 15.02 11.63
CA ILE A 138 -19.41 15.14 12.58
C ILE A 138 -19.46 16.56 13.18
N LEU A 139 -18.32 17.12 13.55
CA LEU A 139 -18.26 18.49 14.09
C LEU A 139 -18.70 19.52 13.05
N ILE A 140 -18.25 19.38 11.79
CA ILE A 140 -18.66 20.26 10.69
C ILE A 140 -20.17 20.16 10.45
N PHE A 141 -20.71 18.94 10.39
CA PHE A 141 -22.15 18.73 10.18
C PHE A 141 -22.98 19.30 11.34
N GLY A 142 -22.54 19.12 12.58
CA GLY A 142 -23.18 19.71 13.76
C GLY A 142 -23.21 21.25 13.70
N VAL A 143 -22.11 21.89 13.31
CA VAL A 143 -22.05 23.36 13.15
C VAL A 143 -22.98 23.82 12.03
N LEU A 144 -23.04 23.09 10.90
CA LEU A 144 -23.93 23.42 9.80
C LEU A 144 -25.40 23.34 10.23
N VAL A 145 -25.80 22.27 10.91
CA VAL A 145 -27.17 22.11 11.43
C VAL A 145 -27.52 23.22 12.43
N VAL A 146 -26.61 23.55 13.35
CA VAL A 146 -26.83 24.65 14.31
C VAL A 146 -26.93 25.99 13.60
N SER A 147 -26.07 26.27 12.62
CA SER A 147 -26.11 27.52 11.86
C SER A 147 -27.41 27.65 11.06
N LEU A 148 -27.84 26.58 10.38
CA LEU A 148 -29.11 26.52 9.65
C LEU A 148 -30.30 26.67 10.59
N TRP A 149 -30.27 26.05 11.77
CA TRP A 149 -31.33 26.19 12.78
C TRP A 149 -31.40 27.62 13.33
N VAL A 150 -30.25 28.24 13.60
CA VAL A 150 -30.19 29.66 14.03
C VAL A 150 -30.70 30.57 12.94
N VAL A 151 -30.31 30.36 11.67
CA VAL A 151 -30.81 31.14 10.53
C VAL A 151 -32.30 30.92 10.34
N TYR A 152 -32.79 29.68 10.38
CA TYR A 152 -34.21 29.34 10.32
C TYR A 152 -34.99 30.01 11.45
N LYS A 153 -34.48 29.99 12.69
CA LYS A 153 -35.10 30.65 13.84
C LYS A 153 -35.05 32.16 13.71
N ARG A 154 -33.94 32.75 13.25
CA ARG A 154 -33.83 34.19 12.98
C ARG A 154 -34.76 34.61 11.85
N ASN A 155 -34.92 33.79 10.81
CA ASN A 155 -35.84 34.04 9.71
C ASN A 155 -37.30 33.85 10.14
N ALA A 156 -37.61 32.87 11.00
CA ALA A 156 -38.93 32.70 11.59
C ALA A 156 -39.27 33.85 12.56
N VAL A 157 -38.29 34.40 13.27
CA VAL A 157 -38.46 35.61 14.09
C VAL A 157 -38.59 36.85 13.22
N HIS A 158 -37.84 36.99 12.13
CA HIS A 158 -38.00 38.06 11.13
C HIS A 158 -39.37 37.99 10.43
N PHE A 159 -39.85 36.79 10.12
CA PHE A 159 -41.18 36.57 9.53
C PHE A 159 -42.30 36.87 10.54
N ARG A 160 -42.07 36.63 11.85
CA ARG A 160 -42.96 37.07 12.93
C ARG A 160 -43.00 38.59 13.14
N ILE A 161 -41.98 39.33 12.69
CA ILE A 161 -41.96 40.80 12.76
C ILE A 161 -42.73 41.43 11.59
N LEU A 162 -42.80 40.76 10.42
CA LEU A 162 -43.49 41.30 9.24
C LEU A 162 -44.98 40.96 9.13
N SER A 163 -45.56 40.18 10.05
CA SER A 163 -46.99 39.86 10.05
C SER A 163 -47.84 40.73 10.99
N SER A 164 -47.29 41.83 11.55
CA SER A 164 -48.00 42.65 12.56
C SER A 164 -48.68 43.93 12.05
N LEU A 165 -48.87 44.10 10.73
CA LEU A 165 -49.66 45.19 10.18
C LEU A 165 -50.65 44.71 9.12
N GLY A 166 -51.92 44.61 9.51
CA GLY A 166 -53.05 44.39 8.61
C GLY A 166 -54.32 43.88 9.30
N ASN A 167 -55.11 44.78 9.90
CA ASN A 167 -56.48 44.50 10.34
C ASN A 167 -57.39 44.12 9.16
N ALA A 168 -58.35 43.20 9.38
CA ALA A 168 -59.80 43.47 9.37
C ALA A 168 -60.67 42.28 8.87
N TYR A 169 -61.52 41.79 9.79
CA TYR A 169 -62.93 41.39 9.63
C TYR A 169 -63.39 40.13 8.86
N TYR A 170 -64.50 39.58 9.40
CA TYR A 170 -65.40 38.44 9.05
C TYR A 170 -64.90 37.03 9.43
N ARG A 171 -65.56 36.19 10.25
CA ARG A 171 -66.97 35.78 10.53
C ARG A 171 -67.15 34.28 10.16
N GLN A 172 -67.30 33.48 11.21
CA GLN A 172 -68.18 32.30 11.35
C GLN A 172 -67.83 30.93 10.72
N GLU A 173 -67.79 29.96 11.65
CA GLU A 173 -68.23 28.55 11.62
C GLU A 173 -67.48 27.45 10.84
N ASN A 174 -67.05 26.48 11.65
CA ASN A 174 -67.29 25.04 11.58
C ASN A 174 -66.43 24.09 10.74
N SER A 175 -66.37 22.89 11.32
CA SER A 175 -66.16 21.55 10.75
C SER A 175 -64.73 21.02 10.56
N GLN A 176 -64.33 20.20 11.54
CA GLN A 176 -63.99 18.76 11.41
C GLN A 176 -63.01 18.29 10.33
N THR A 177 -61.94 17.65 10.84
CA THR A 177 -61.33 16.36 10.44
C THR A 177 -60.77 16.22 9.01
N THR A 178 -59.50 15.80 8.92
CA THR A 178 -59.17 14.41 8.57
C THR A 178 -57.69 14.13 8.82
N ASP A 179 -57.48 13.06 9.58
CA ASP A 179 -56.24 12.33 9.79
C ASP A 179 -55.73 11.67 8.49
N GLN A 180 -54.40 11.58 8.40
CA GLN A 180 -53.60 10.37 8.15
C GLN A 180 -53.91 9.48 6.92
N GLU A 181 -52.90 9.32 6.06
CA GLU A 181 -52.29 8.04 5.63
C GLU A 181 -51.21 8.37 4.56
N GLY A 182 -49.94 7.98 4.69
CA GLY A 182 -49.43 6.75 5.28
C GLY A 182 -49.45 5.64 4.22
N ASN A 183 -48.67 5.80 3.16
CA ASN A 183 -48.53 4.85 2.07
C ASN A 183 -47.73 3.60 2.49
N VAL A 184 -48.20 2.43 2.05
CA VAL A 184 -47.49 1.35 1.31
C VAL A 184 -48.09 -0.02 1.66
N LEU A 185 -48.53 -0.76 0.64
CA LEU A 185 -48.46 -2.22 0.64
C LEU A 185 -48.31 -2.73 -0.80
N ILE A 186 -47.25 -3.48 -1.05
CA ILE A 186 -46.99 -4.25 -2.28
C ILE A 186 -47.37 -5.71 -1.96
N THR A 187 -47.91 -6.44 -2.93
CA THR A 187 -47.79 -7.90 -2.98
C THR A 187 -47.55 -8.36 -4.42
N ASP A 188 -46.69 -9.36 -4.53
CA ASP A 188 -45.99 -9.88 -5.72
C ASP A 188 -46.83 -10.80 -6.63
N LEU A 189 -46.32 -10.94 -7.87
CA LEU A 189 -46.34 -12.12 -8.77
C LEU A 189 -47.74 -12.67 -9.18
N GLU A 190 -48.03 -13.10 -10.42
CA GLU A 190 -47.28 -13.97 -11.33
C GLU A 190 -47.95 -14.00 -12.73
N THR A 191 -47.14 -14.34 -13.74
CA THR A 191 -47.41 -15.17 -14.94
C THR A 191 -48.50 -14.83 -15.98
N ASN A 192 -47.98 -14.53 -17.19
CA ASN A 192 -48.10 -15.32 -18.43
C ASN A 192 -49.42 -15.30 -19.25
N THR A 193 -49.24 -15.55 -20.55
CA THR A 193 -50.22 -15.64 -21.68
C THR A 193 -50.74 -14.29 -22.20
N GLY A 194 -50.75 -13.97 -23.49
CA GLY A 194 -50.52 -14.72 -24.72
C GLY A 194 -51.45 -14.14 -25.79
N GLU A 195 -50.88 -13.53 -26.83
CA GLU A 195 -51.43 -13.41 -28.21
C GLU A 195 -50.36 -12.82 -29.13
#